data_AF-A0A8T5UGX0-F1
#
_entry.id   AF-A0A8T5UGX0-F1
#
_cell.length_a   1.000
_cell.length_b   1.000
_cell.length_c   1.000
_cell.angle_alpha   90.00
_cell.angle_beta   90.00
_cell.angle_gamma   90.00
#
_symmetry.space_group_name_H-M   'P 1'
#
loop_
_entity.id
_entity.type
_entity.pdbx_description
1 polymer ?
#
loop_
_entity_poly.entity_id
_entity_poly.type
_entity_poly.pdbx_seq_one_letter_code
_entity_poly.pdbx_strand_id
1 'polypeptide(L)'
;LGFVYRDIDKQAKIMESIFGFSEFIFGEWKTYPMKIRGNDSEITFRMAFSRLGSTQVELIQWKSGDCTYKEFLDKGNEGLHHIACYVEDTDSYIKEFEKIGIGIIQEGEVLFTRITYMDTQNTFGTIVELLEKPKRKKKKK
;
A
#
# COMPACT_ATOMS: atom_id res chain seq x y z
N LEU A 1 4.52 -6.22 1.54
CA LEU A 1 5.58 -5.20 1.55
C LEU A 1 5.38 -4.34 0.33
N GLY A 2 5.15 -3.05 0.51
CA GLY A 2 4.94 -2.14 -0.61
C GLY A 2 6.17 -1.31 -0.89
N PHE A 3 6.67 -1.43 -2.12
CA PHE A 3 7.80 -0.65 -2.60
C PHE A 3 7.32 0.36 -3.64
N VAL A 4 7.77 1.61 -3.53
CA VAL A 4 7.42 2.68 -4.46
C VAL A 4 8.66 3.05 -5.29
N TYR A 5 8.50 3.06 -6.60
CA TYR A 5 9.56 3.42 -7.56
C TYR A 5 8.99 4.26 -8.71
N ARG A 6 9.85 5.03 -9.37
CA ARG A 6 9.55 5.77 -10.60
C ARG A 6 9.44 4.85 -11.82
N ASP A 7 10.17 3.73 -11.81
CA ASP A 7 10.17 2.72 -12.87
C ASP A 7 10.13 1.32 -12.25
N ILE A 8 8.93 0.75 -12.15
CA ILE A 8 8.76 -0.58 -11.55
C ILE A 8 9.14 -1.72 -12.52
N ASP A 9 9.17 -1.49 -13.83
CA ASP A 9 9.62 -2.50 -14.81
C ASP A 9 11.10 -2.80 -14.63
N LYS A 10 11.91 -1.74 -14.48
CA LYS A 10 13.34 -1.87 -14.19
C LYS A 10 13.56 -2.60 -12.86
N GLN A 11 12.80 -2.24 -11.83
CA GLN A 11 13.01 -2.76 -10.47
C GLN A 11 12.53 -4.21 -10.34
N ALA A 12 11.44 -4.59 -10.99
CA ALA A 12 11.00 -5.99 -11.07
C ALA A 12 12.12 -6.88 -11.61
N LYS A 13 12.73 -6.51 -12.76
CA LYS A 13 13.84 -7.27 -13.37
C LYS A 13 15.04 -7.42 -12.45
N ILE A 14 15.42 -6.35 -11.75
CA ILE A 14 16.50 -6.39 -10.77
C ILE A 14 16.15 -7.35 -9.63
N MET A 15 14.96 -7.23 -9.05
CA MET A 15 14.54 -8.07 -7.92
C MET A 15 14.43 -9.54 -8.32
N GLU A 16 13.88 -9.85 -9.49
CA GLU A 16 13.82 -11.21 -10.06
C GLU A 16 15.21 -11.82 -10.22
N SER A 17 16.19 -11.05 -10.72
CA SER A 17 17.55 -11.55 -10.95
C SER A 17 18.36 -11.84 -9.68
N ILE A 18 18.05 -11.18 -8.56
CA ILE A 18 18.87 -11.25 -7.33
C ILE A 18 18.20 -12.09 -6.25
N PHE A 19 16.90 -11.90 -6.04
CA PHE A 19 16.21 -12.42 -4.84
C PHE A 19 15.38 -13.67 -5.11
N GLY A 20 15.42 -14.23 -6.32
CA GLY A 20 14.70 -15.46 -6.67
C GLY A 20 13.18 -15.30 -6.65
N PHE A 21 12.67 -14.08 -6.86
CA PHE A 21 11.24 -13.86 -7.09
C PHE A 21 10.80 -14.60 -8.35
N SER A 22 9.56 -15.11 -8.34
CA SER A 22 8.86 -15.37 -9.59
C SER A 22 8.63 -14.06 -10.34
N GLU A 23 8.41 -14.15 -11.65
CA GLU A 23 8.06 -13.00 -12.49
C GLU A 23 6.93 -12.17 -11.85
N PHE A 24 7.13 -10.86 -11.80
CA PHE A 24 6.12 -9.93 -11.29
C PHE A 24 4.94 -9.84 -12.26
N ILE A 25 3.73 -9.97 -11.73
CA ILE A 25 2.50 -9.81 -12.50
C ILE A 25 2.10 -8.33 -12.46
N PHE A 26 2.15 -7.67 -13.62
CA PHE A 26 1.81 -6.25 -13.76
C PHE A 26 0.30 -6.04 -13.95
N GLY A 27 -0.23 -5.07 -13.22
CA GLY A 27 -1.55 -4.51 -13.45
C GLY A 27 -1.52 -3.29 -14.37
N GLU A 28 -2.68 -2.92 -14.88
CA GLU A 28 -2.87 -1.69 -15.65
C GLU A 28 -2.83 -0.45 -14.75
N TRP A 29 -2.61 0.70 -15.37
CA TRP A 29 -2.82 2.00 -14.74
C TRP A 29 -4.30 2.15 -14.35
N LYS A 30 -4.56 2.43 -13.08
CA LYS A 30 -5.91 2.64 -12.57
C LYS A 30 -5.95 3.87 -11.66
N THR A 31 -7.11 4.52 -11.65
CA THR A 31 -7.40 5.65 -10.78
C THR A 31 -8.32 5.20 -9.66
N TYR A 32 -8.00 5.60 -8.44
CA TYR A 32 -8.79 5.30 -7.25
C TYR A 32 -9.09 6.57 -6.47
N PRO A 33 -10.35 6.80 -6.05
CA PRO A 33 -10.66 7.85 -5.10
C PRO A 33 -10.12 7.44 -3.72
N MET A 34 -9.37 8.34 -3.10
CA MET A 34 -8.78 8.17 -1.77
C MET A 34 -8.87 9.48 -0.99
N LYS A 35 -8.54 9.40 0.29
CA LYS A 35 -8.28 10.56 1.13
C LYS A 35 -6.82 10.59 1.53
N ILE A 36 -6.20 11.76 1.45
CA ILE A 36 -4.87 12.05 1.99
C ILE A 36 -5.03 13.12 3.08
N ARG A 37 -4.71 12.74 4.33
CA ARG A 37 -4.89 13.61 5.52
C ARG A 37 -6.29 14.26 5.57
N GLY A 38 -7.31 13.48 5.23
CA GLY A 38 -8.72 13.90 5.23
C GLY A 38 -9.20 14.63 3.97
N ASN A 39 -8.32 15.00 3.03
CA ASN A 39 -8.69 15.67 1.78
C ASN A 39 -8.89 14.64 0.66
N ASP A 40 -9.93 14.82 -0.15
CA ASP A 40 -10.19 13.95 -1.29
C ASP A 40 -9.08 14.07 -2.35
N SER A 41 -8.69 12.93 -2.93
CA SER A 41 -7.73 12.85 -4.02
C SER A 41 -8.06 11.70 -4.95
N GLU A 42 -7.87 11.90 -6.24
CA GLU A 42 -7.94 10.84 -7.25
C GLU A 42 -6.53 10.43 -7.64
N ILE A 43 -6.11 9.26 -7.19
CA ILE A 43 -4.73 8.81 -7.37
C ILE A 43 -4.63 7.81 -8.49
N THR A 44 -3.73 8.05 -9.44
CA THR A 44 -3.46 7.13 -10.54
C THR A 44 -2.11 6.48 -10.33
N PHE A 45 -2.11 5.15 -10.26
CA PHE A 45 -0.91 4.35 -10.12
C PHE A 45 -1.10 3.00 -10.81
N ARG A 46 0.01 2.30 -11.06
CA ARG A 46 -0.01 0.89 -11.45
C ARG A 46 0.78 0.09 -10.43
N MET A 47 0.47 -1.19 -10.34
CA MET A 47 1.13 -2.11 -9.43
C MET A 47 1.67 -3.32 -10.15
N ALA A 48 2.70 -3.94 -9.59
CA ALA A 48 3.12 -5.28 -9.94
C ALA A 48 3.28 -6.12 -8.68
N PHE A 49 2.91 -7.40 -8.73
CA PHE A 49 2.91 -8.28 -7.58
C PHE A 49 3.77 -9.51 -7.80
N SER A 50 4.54 -9.87 -6.79
CA SER A 50 5.21 -11.17 -6.69
C SER A 50 5.22 -11.64 -5.24
N ARG A 51 5.80 -12.81 -4.99
CA ARG A 51 5.88 -13.40 -3.65
C ARG A 51 7.29 -13.87 -3.34
N LEU A 52 7.70 -13.63 -2.11
CA LEU A 52 8.88 -14.23 -1.50
C LEU A 52 8.41 -15.10 -0.32
N GLY A 53 8.32 -16.40 -0.55
CA GLY A 53 7.73 -17.33 0.41
C GLY A 53 6.29 -16.95 0.77
N SER A 54 6.03 -16.71 2.06
CA SER A 54 4.71 -16.31 2.58
C SER A 54 4.43 -14.81 2.42
N THR A 55 5.41 -13.99 2.07
CA THR A 55 5.26 -12.53 1.97
C THR A 55 4.94 -12.10 0.54
N GLN A 56 3.86 -11.34 0.38
CA GLN A 56 3.57 -10.63 -0.87
C GLN A 56 4.45 -9.38 -0.96
N VAL A 57 5.09 -9.21 -2.10
CA VAL A 57 5.82 -8.00 -2.46
C VAL A 57 5.06 -7.31 -3.56
N GLU A 58 4.83 -6.02 -3.39
CA GLU A 58 4.21 -5.18 -4.40
C GLU A 58 5.15 -4.04 -4.78
N LEU A 59 5.16 -3.74 -6.07
CA LEU A 59 5.83 -2.60 -6.65
C LEU A 59 4.76 -1.62 -7.09
N ILE A 60 4.88 -0.37 -6.70
CA ILE A 60 3.92 0.70 -6.97
C ILE A 60 4.63 1.78 -7.78
N GLN A 61 4.05 2.12 -8.92
CA GLN A 61 4.47 3.27 -9.70
C GLN A 61 3.35 4.30 -9.72
N TRP A 62 3.61 5.45 -9.12
CA TRP A 62 2.70 6.58 -9.11
C TRP A 62 2.77 7.36 -10.43
N LYS A 63 1.63 7.90 -10.87
CA LYS A 63 1.51 8.77 -12.06
C LYS A 63 0.91 10.14 -11.76
N SER A 64 -0.16 10.20 -10.96
CA SER A 64 -0.84 11.47 -10.63
C SER A 64 -1.70 11.35 -9.37
N GLY A 65 -2.13 12.50 -8.85
CA GLY A 65 -2.90 12.61 -7.60
C GLY A 65 -2.02 12.76 -6.37
N ASP A 66 -2.53 13.44 -5.34
CA ASP A 66 -1.80 13.65 -4.09
C ASP A 66 -1.96 12.43 -3.18
N CYS A 67 -0.84 11.85 -2.78
CA CYS A 67 -0.80 10.66 -1.94
C CYS A 67 0.58 10.48 -1.29
N THR A 68 0.67 9.53 -0.38
CA THR A 68 1.91 9.12 0.30
C THR A 68 2.99 8.68 -0.69
N TYR A 69 2.62 8.05 -1.81
CA TYR A 69 3.58 7.66 -2.86
C TYR A 69 4.24 8.89 -3.51
N LYS A 70 3.44 9.92 -3.81
CA LYS A 70 3.94 11.19 -4.34
C LYS A 70 4.85 11.87 -3.31
N GLU A 71 4.41 11.99 -2.06
CA GLU A 71 5.22 12.57 -0.97
C GLU A 71 6.57 11.85 -0.81
N PHE A 72 6.58 10.52 -0.94
CA PHE A 72 7.78 9.69 -0.85
C PHE A 72 8.74 9.97 -2.03
N LEU A 73 8.22 9.98 -3.25
CA LEU A 73 9.00 10.26 -4.46
C LEU A 73 9.52 11.71 -4.50
N ASP A 74 8.73 12.69 -4.07
CA ASP A 74 9.11 14.11 -4.05
C ASP A 74 10.25 14.40 -3.06
N LYS A 75 10.37 13.59 -1.99
CA LYS A 75 11.53 13.61 -1.08
C LYS A 75 12.79 12.98 -1.68
N GLY A 76 12.72 12.51 -2.92
CA GLY A 76 13.82 11.83 -3.61
C GLY A 76 13.97 10.37 -3.22
N ASN A 77 13.01 9.78 -2.49
CA ASN A 77 13.09 8.38 -2.07
C ASN A 77 12.54 7.45 -3.15
N GLU A 78 13.08 6.24 -3.18
CA GLU A 78 12.59 5.07 -3.89
C GLU A 78 12.90 3.84 -3.03
N GLY A 79 12.03 2.83 -3.04
CA GLY A 79 12.21 1.62 -2.23
C GLY A 79 11.05 1.30 -1.30
N LEU A 80 11.35 0.67 -0.16
CA LEU A 80 10.33 0.22 0.79
C LEU A 80 9.58 1.42 1.37
N HIS A 81 8.30 1.49 1.06
CA HIS A 81 7.41 2.57 1.49
C HIS A 81 6.64 2.18 2.74
N HIS A 82 6.08 0.97 2.75
CA HIS A 82 5.21 0.53 3.83
C HIS A 82 5.24 -0.99 4.07
N ILE A 83 4.79 -1.38 5.27
CA ILE A 83 4.51 -2.76 5.65
C ILE A 83 3.00 -2.91 5.82
N ALA A 84 2.42 -3.92 5.17
CA ALA A 84 0.99 -4.15 5.16
C ALA A 84 0.59 -5.35 6.00
N CYS A 85 -0.48 -5.20 6.78
CA CYS A 85 -1.05 -6.23 7.64
C CYS A 85 -2.52 -6.44 7.29
N TYR A 86 -2.92 -7.69 7.03
CA TYR A 86 -4.33 -8.03 6.92
C TYR A 86 -4.97 -8.05 8.31
N VAL A 87 -6.10 -7.35 8.46
CA VAL A 87 -6.88 -7.27 9.70
C VAL A 87 -8.35 -7.60 9.45
N GLU A 88 -9.04 -8.09 10.48
CA GLU A 88 -10.47 -8.42 10.41
C GLU A 88 -11.39 -7.22 10.68
N ASP A 89 -10.87 -6.20 11.35
CA ASP A 89 -11.58 -4.99 11.78
C ASP A 89 -10.61 -3.81 11.81
N THR A 90 -10.58 -3.03 10.73
CA THR A 90 -9.71 -1.86 10.60
C THR A 90 -10.02 -0.80 11.66
N ASP A 91 -11.30 -0.59 11.99
CA ASP A 91 -11.73 0.46 12.91
C ASP A 91 -11.27 0.18 14.35
N SER A 92 -11.23 -1.09 14.75
CA SER A 92 -10.67 -1.50 16.04
C SER A 92 -9.19 -1.14 16.15
N TYR A 93 -8.38 -1.45 15.12
CA TYR A 93 -6.96 -1.11 15.12
C TYR A 93 -6.70 0.40 15.05
N ILE A 94 -7.49 1.15 14.27
CA ILE A 94 -7.41 2.62 14.24
C ILE A 94 -7.53 3.18 15.66
N LYS A 95 -8.50 2.72 16.45
CA LYS A 95 -8.65 3.18 17.85
C LYS A 95 -7.44 2.88 18.72
N GLU A 96 -6.75 1.75 18.52
CA GLU A 96 -5.53 1.44 19.27
C GLU A 96 -4.36 2.36 18.86
N PHE A 97 -4.22 2.70 17.58
CA PHE A 97 -3.25 3.69 17.11
C PHE A 97 -3.56 5.09 17.65
N GLU A 98 -4.82 5.50 17.66
CA GLU A 98 -5.25 6.81 18.17
C GLU A 98 -4.91 7.00 19.66
N LYS A 99 -5.01 5.95 20.47
CA LYS A 99 -4.63 6.00 21.90
C LYS A 99 -3.17 6.40 22.13
N ILE A 100 -2.30 6.16 21.16
CA ILE A 100 -0.89 6.53 21.21
C ILE A 100 -0.55 7.71 20.28
N GLY A 101 -1.58 8.44 19.82
CA GLY A 101 -1.42 9.65 19.02
C GLY A 101 -1.07 9.40 17.55
N ILE A 102 -1.30 8.18 17.03
CA ILE A 102 -1.05 7.85 15.63
C ILE A 102 -2.37 7.93 14.85
N GLY A 103 -2.42 8.83 13.87
CA GLY A 103 -3.58 9.04 13.01
C GLY A 103 -3.47 8.36 11.64
N ILE A 104 -4.51 8.51 10.83
CA ILE A 104 -4.55 8.07 9.44
C ILE A 104 -3.89 9.13 8.56
N ILE A 105 -3.00 8.73 7.65
CA ILE A 105 -2.38 9.62 6.66
C ILE A 105 -2.99 9.46 5.27
N GLN A 106 -3.45 8.26 4.93
CA GLN A 106 -4.12 7.98 3.67
C GLN A 106 -5.10 6.81 3.82
N GLU A 107 -6.26 6.89 3.20
CA GLU A 107 -7.24 5.80 3.21
C GLU A 107 -8.06 5.76 1.92
N GLY A 108 -8.59 4.59 1.60
CA GLY A 108 -9.46 4.40 0.45
C GLY A 108 -9.81 2.94 0.22
N GLU A 109 -10.30 2.64 -0.98
CA GLU A 109 -10.60 1.27 -1.41
C GLU A 109 -9.89 0.95 -2.72
N VAL A 110 -9.17 -0.18 -2.74
CA VAL A 110 -8.51 -0.69 -3.93
C VAL A 110 -8.97 -2.13 -4.15
N LEU A 111 -9.61 -2.38 -5.30
CA LEU A 111 -10.13 -3.72 -5.66
C LEU A 111 -10.99 -4.33 -4.53
N PHE A 112 -11.94 -3.55 -4.01
CA PHE A 112 -12.82 -3.92 -2.89
C PHE A 112 -12.13 -4.12 -1.54
N THR A 113 -10.83 -3.89 -1.44
CA THR A 113 -10.09 -3.99 -0.18
C THR A 113 -9.97 -2.59 0.42
N ARG A 114 -10.43 -2.43 1.66
CA ARG A 114 -10.20 -1.20 2.42
C ARG A 114 -8.72 -1.14 2.76
N ILE A 115 -8.09 -0.02 2.41
CA ILE A 115 -6.70 0.27 2.72
C ILE A 115 -6.63 1.48 3.66
N THR A 116 -5.80 1.40 4.69
CA THR A 116 -5.61 2.49 5.64
C THR A 116 -4.14 2.57 6.06
N TYR A 117 -3.49 3.66 5.68
CA TYR A 117 -2.12 3.97 6.05
C TYR A 117 -2.09 4.80 7.34
N MET A 118 -1.33 4.34 8.32
CA MET A 118 -1.18 4.98 9.62
C MET A 118 0.09 5.86 9.67
N ASP A 119 0.08 6.95 10.43
CA ASP A 119 1.22 7.88 10.58
C ASP A 119 2.33 7.30 11.47
N THR A 120 2.90 6.17 11.06
CA THR A 120 3.86 5.41 11.87
C THR A 120 5.31 5.66 11.46
N GLN A 121 5.58 6.54 10.50
CA GLN A 121 6.93 6.77 9.98
C GLN A 121 7.91 7.17 11.10
N ASN A 122 7.50 8.05 12.01
CA ASN A 122 8.34 8.49 13.14
C ASN A 122 8.45 7.43 14.25
N THR A 123 7.48 6.51 14.35
CA THR A 123 7.42 5.49 15.41
C THR A 123 8.17 4.22 15.02
N PHE A 124 8.02 3.76 13.78
CA PHE A 124 8.54 2.47 13.29
C PHE A 124 9.54 2.62 12.14
N GLY A 125 9.83 3.84 11.70
CA GLY A 125 10.71 4.08 10.55
C GLY A 125 10.05 3.79 9.19
N THR A 126 8.79 3.35 9.18
CA THR A 126 8.01 3.06 7.97
C THR A 126 6.52 3.24 8.24
N ILE A 127 5.74 3.38 7.17
CA ILE A 127 4.28 3.42 7.23
C ILE A 127 3.73 2.01 7.43
N VAL A 128 2.76 1.85 8.33
CA VAL A 128 1.97 0.63 8.50
C VAL A 128 0.65 0.80 7.74
N GLU A 129 0.34 -0.19 6.90
CA GLU A 129 -0.92 -0.29 6.19
C GLU A 129 -1.79 -1.39 6.80
N LEU A 130 -3.06 -1.07 7.04
CA LEU A 130 -4.10 -2.02 7.41
C LEU A 130 -4.91 -2.37 6.16
N LEU A 131 -5.03 -3.67 5.89
CA LEU A 131 -5.80 -4.22 4.78
C LEU A 131 -7.00 -5.02 5.30
N GLU A 132 -8.22 -4.59 4.98
CA GLU A 132 -9.43 -5.34 5.31
C GLU A 132 -10.16 -5.75 4.03
N LYS A 133 -10.31 -7.07 3.86
CA LYS A 133 -11.05 -7.66 2.74
C LYS A 133 -12.55 -7.58 2.99
N PRO A 134 -13.39 -7.56 1.93
CA PRO A 134 -14.83 -7.66 2.08
C PRO A 134 -15.21 -8.89 2.91
N LYS A 135 -16.10 -8.71 3.89
CA LYS A 135 -16.64 -9.82 4.67
C LYS A 135 -17.37 -10.78 3.73
N ARG A 136 -16.83 -11.99 3.55
CA ARG A 136 -17.52 -13.06 2.81
C ARG A 136 -18.84 -13.36 3.52
N LYS A 137 -19.97 -13.10 2.85
CA LYS A 137 -21.28 -13.59 3.33
C LYS A 137 -21.20 -15.11 3.43
N LYS A 138 -21.26 -15.67 4.65
CA LYS A 138 -21.39 -17.12 4.85
C LYS A 138 -22.62 -17.58 4.07
N LYS A 139 -22.46 -18.48 3.10
CA LYS A 139 -23.61 -19.18 2.50
C LYS A 139 -24.35 -19.85 3.67
N LYS A 140 -25.61 -19.45 3.91
CA LYS A 140 -26.49 -20.20 4.81
C LYS A 140 -26.55 -21.62 4.25
N LYS A 141 -26.08 -22.60 5.02
CA LYS A 141 -26.34 -24.02 4.76
C LYS A 141 -27.79 -24.31 5.11
#